data_AF-M0GH91-F1
#
_entry.id   AF-M0GH91-F1
#
_cell.length_a   1.000
_cell.length_b   1.000
_cell.length_c   1.000
_cell.angle_alpha   90.00
_cell.angle_beta   90.00
_cell.angle_gamma   90.00
#
_symmetry.space_group_name_H-M   'P 1'
#
loop_
_entity.id
_entity.type
_entity.pdbx_description
1 polymer ?
#
loop_
_entity_poly.entity_id
_entity_poly.type
_entity_poly.pdbx_seq_one_letter_code
_entity_poly.pdbx_strand_id
1 'polypeptide(L)' 'MTTLEDIDLDFVPFGETGLQTSELQFGTWRFGKETEQGNVEIDEERAHELLDAYEAAGGRFIDTADIYGCLLYTSL' A
#
# COMPACT_ATOMS: atom_id res chain seq x y z
N MET A 1 -1.25 -5.22 -24.22
CA MET A 1 -1.80 -5.31 -22.84
C MET A 1 -0.59 -5.60 -21.98
N THR A 2 -0.14 -4.64 -21.19
CA THR A 2 1.01 -4.80 -20.28
C THR A 2 0.59 -5.69 -19.13
N THR A 3 1.37 -6.73 -18.81
CA THR A 3 1.13 -7.59 -17.64
C THR A 3 1.92 -7.06 -16.44
N LEU A 4 1.65 -7.56 -15.23
CA LEU A 4 2.39 -7.14 -14.03
C LEU A 4 3.89 -7.47 -14.13
N GLU A 5 4.22 -8.53 -14.85
CA GLU A 5 5.60 -9.00 -15.10
C GLU A 5 6.39 -8.05 -16.02
N ASP A 6 5.69 -7.18 -16.76
CA ASP A 6 6.30 -6.18 -17.63
C ASP A 6 6.64 -4.87 -16.86
N ILE A 7 6.26 -4.76 -15.58
CA ILE A 7 6.51 -3.59 -14.74
C ILE A 7 7.77 -3.83 -13.91
N ASP A 8 8.75 -2.95 -14.05
CA ASP A 8 9.99 -2.94 -13.26
C ASP A 8 10.16 -1.56 -12.64
N LEU A 9 10.03 -1.47 -11.32
CA LEU A 9 10.17 -0.22 -10.58
C LEU A 9 11.65 0.07 -10.30
N ASP A 10 12.05 1.30 -10.65
CA ASP A 10 13.40 1.76 -10.37
C ASP A 10 13.60 2.09 -8.88
N PHE A 11 14.88 2.11 -8.46
CA PHE A 11 15.27 2.50 -7.11
C PHE A 11 15.84 3.91 -7.05
N VAL A 12 15.36 4.69 -6.08
CA VAL A 12 15.81 6.06 -5.81
C VAL A 12 16.41 6.18 -4.41
N PRO A 13 17.43 7.04 -4.20
CA PRO A 13 17.95 7.32 -2.87
C PRO A 13 16.91 7.98 -1.96
N PHE A 14 16.82 7.53 -0.71
CA PHE A 14 15.93 8.11 0.28
C PHE A 14 16.65 9.23 1.06
N GLY A 15 16.85 10.36 0.39
CA GLY A 15 17.55 11.52 0.95
C GLY A 15 18.95 11.16 1.48
N GLU A 16 19.28 11.61 2.68
CA GLU A 16 20.59 11.39 3.33
C GLU A 16 20.62 10.14 4.22
N THR A 17 19.58 9.30 4.18
CA THR A 17 19.47 8.13 5.08
C THR A 17 20.41 6.99 4.70
N GLY A 18 20.98 7.02 3.48
CA GLY A 18 21.79 5.93 2.92
C GLY A 18 20.97 4.73 2.42
N LEU A 19 19.63 4.80 2.49
CA LEU A 19 18.73 3.77 1.97
C LEU A 19 18.34 4.07 0.51
N GLN A 20 18.00 3.03 -0.23
CA GLN A 20 17.33 3.12 -1.52
C GLN A 20 15.92 2.54 -1.41
N THR A 21 14.96 3.17 -2.07
CA THR A 21 13.55 2.77 -2.07
C THR A 21 13.06 2.65 -3.49
N SER A 22 11.99 1.91 -3.72
CA SER A 22 11.28 1.98 -5.00
C SER A 22 10.81 3.41 -5.27
N GLU A 23 10.79 3.80 -6.54
CA GLU A 23 10.36 5.14 -6.99
C GLU A 23 8.90 5.44 -6.59
N LEU A 24 8.07 4.40 -6.49
CA LEU A 24 6.71 4.47 -5.96
C LEU A 24 6.65 3.87 -4.56
N GLN A 25 5.84 4.49 -3.69
CA GLN A 25 5.58 4.04 -2.32
C GLN A 25 4.15 3.52 -2.23
N PHE A 26 3.97 2.38 -1.58
CA PHE A 26 2.67 1.73 -1.46
C PHE A 26 1.95 2.15 -0.16
N GLY A 27 0.90 2.97 -0.27
CA GLY A 27 0.12 3.44 0.87
C GLY A 27 -1.03 2.52 1.27
N THR A 28 -1.11 2.14 2.54
CA THR A 28 -2.08 1.16 3.05
C THR A 28 -3.33 1.76 3.70
N TRP A 29 -3.60 3.06 3.55
CA TRP A 29 -4.68 3.75 4.26
C TRP A 29 -6.11 3.22 4.01
N ARG A 30 -6.34 2.50 2.89
CA ARG A 30 -7.64 1.86 2.57
C ARG A 30 -7.77 0.45 3.13
N PHE A 31 -6.68 -0.14 3.63
CA PHE A 31 -6.68 -1.51 4.12
C PHE A 31 -7.49 -1.55 5.42
N GLY A 32 -8.48 -2.44 5.47
CA GLY A 32 -9.38 -2.54 6.63
C GLY A 32 -10.32 -1.34 6.83
N LYS A 33 -10.42 -0.41 5.87
CA LYS A 33 -11.34 0.72 5.97
C LYS A 33 -12.78 0.28 5.69
N GLU A 34 -13.69 0.58 6.61
CA GLU A 34 -15.13 0.41 6.38
C GLU A 34 -15.70 1.56 5.54
N THR A 35 -16.50 1.21 4.54
CA THR A 35 -17.32 2.14 3.77
C THR A 35 -18.53 2.61 4.58
N GLU A 36 -19.14 3.72 4.18
CA GLU A 36 -20.43 4.19 4.75
C GLU A 36 -21.55 3.14 4.64
N GLN A 37 -21.37 2.12 3.78
CA GLN A 37 -22.30 1.02 3.55
C GLN A 37 -22.02 -0.20 4.44
N GLY A 38 -21.01 -0.14 5.32
CA GLY A 38 -20.65 -1.21 6.25
C GLY A 38 -19.80 -2.34 5.66
N ASN A 39 -19.32 -2.19 4.43
CA ASN A 39 -18.41 -3.15 3.80
C ASN A 39 -16.95 -2.69 3.96
N VAL A 40 -16.03 -3.63 4.17
CA VAL A 40 -14.59 -3.37 4.14
C VAL A 40 -14.15 -3.14 2.70
N GLU A 41 -13.42 -2.06 2.44
CA GLU A 41 -12.96 -1.71 1.10
C GLU A 41 -11.91 -2.67 0.56
N ILE A 42 -10.89 -2.95 1.36
CA ILE A 42 -9.81 -3.89 1.06
C ILE A 42 -9.70 -4.81 2.27
N ASP A 43 -10.19 -6.02 2.10
CA ASP A 43 -10.07 -7.10 3.07
C ASP A 43 -8.66 -7.72 3.05
N GLU A 44 -8.42 -8.69 3.93
CA GLU A 44 -7.12 -9.33 4.09
C GLU A 44 -6.66 -10.06 2.81
N GLU A 45 -7.55 -10.80 2.16
CA GLU A 45 -7.24 -11.53 0.93
C GLU A 45 -6.84 -10.56 -0.18
N ARG A 46 -7.63 -9.51 -0.39
CA ARG A 46 -7.33 -8.48 -1.39
C ARG A 46 -6.08 -7.67 -1.06
N ALA A 47 -5.81 -7.43 0.22
CA ALA A 47 -4.59 -6.78 0.66
C ALA A 47 -3.35 -7.60 0.25
N HIS A 48 -3.38 -8.92 0.45
CA HIS A 48 -2.31 -9.82 0.02
C HIS A 48 -2.09 -9.77 -1.49
N GLU A 49 -3.16 -9.85 -2.29
CA GLU A 49 -3.04 -9.76 -3.75
C GLU A 49 -2.39 -8.45 -4.22
N LEU A 50 -2.70 -7.33 -3.56
CA LEU A 50 -2.12 -6.03 -3.89
C LEU A 50 -0.65 -5.93 -3.48
N LEU A 51 -0.28 -6.49 -2.33
CA LEU A 51 1.10 -6.53 -1.86
C LEU A 51 1.97 -7.43 -2.74
N ASP A 52 1.46 -8.60 -3.15
CA ASP A 52 2.16 -9.53 -4.04
C ASP A 52 2.38 -8.88 -5.42
N ALA A 53 1.38 -8.17 -5.95
CA ALA A 53 1.52 -7.44 -7.21
C ALA A 53 2.57 -6.32 -7.12
N TYR A 54 2.63 -5.62 -5.98
CA TYR A 54 3.63 -4.58 -5.75
C TYR A 54 5.04 -5.15 -5.58
N GLU A 55 5.18 -6.27 -4.88
CA GLU A 55 6.45 -6.98 -4.75
C GLU A 55 6.96 -7.46 -6.12
N ALA A 56 6.08 -8.05 -6.93
CA ALA A 56 6.38 -8.56 -8.27
C ALA A 56 6.86 -7.43 -9.21
N ALA A 57 6.30 -6.23 -9.06
CA ALA A 57 6.74 -5.04 -9.79
C ALA A 57 8.06 -4.43 -9.28
N GLY A 58 8.69 -5.01 -8.25
CA GLY A 58 9.95 -4.50 -7.68
C GLY A 58 9.78 -3.51 -6.51
N GLY A 59 8.55 -3.33 -6.00
CA GLY A 59 8.24 -2.42 -4.91
C GLY A 59 8.91 -2.81 -3.58
N ARG A 60 9.51 -1.83 -2.87
CA ARG A 60 10.25 -2.08 -1.60
C ARG A 60 9.98 -1.03 -0.51
N PHE A 61 8.89 -0.28 -0.65
CA PHE A 61 8.48 0.72 0.35
C PHE A 61 6.98 0.64 0.64
N ILE A 62 6.62 0.48 1.92
CA ILE A 62 5.24 0.45 2.42
C ILE A 62 5.03 1.65 3.35
N ASP A 63 4.00 2.46 3.08
CA ASP A 63 3.53 3.53 3.96
C ASP A 63 2.33 3.05 4.78
N THR A 64 2.44 3.16 6.10
CA THR A 64 1.42 2.76 7.07
C THR A 64 1.44 3.67 8.30
N ALA A 65 0.34 3.71 9.05
CA ALA A 65 0.23 4.44 10.31
C ALA A 65 -0.79 3.78 11.25
N ASP A 66 -0.64 3.96 12.56
CA ASP A 66 -1.55 3.40 13.58
C ASP A 66 -3.03 3.81 13.39
N ILE A 67 -3.27 4.95 12.73
CA ILE A 67 -4.61 5.51 12.49
C ILE A 67 -5.22 4.96 11.18
N TYR A 68 -4.44 4.35 10.29
CA TYR A 68 -4.96 3.81 9.03
C TYR A 68 -5.88 2.62 9.31
N GLY A 69 -7.08 2.65 8.72
CA GLY A 69 -8.16 1.69 9.04
C GLY A 69 -8.91 2.00 10.34
N CYS A 70 -8.45 2.96 11.16
CA CYS A 70 -9.16 3.35 12.38
C CYS A 70 -10.16 4.48 12.08
N LEU A 71 -11.45 4.19 12.28
CA LEU A 71 -12.53 5.18 12.40
C LEU A 71 -12.38 5.94 13.73
N LEU A 72 -11.32 6.73 13.89
CA LEU A 72 -11.23 7.64 15.02
C LEU A 72 -12.19 8.81 14.78
N TYR A 73 -13.25 8.85 15.60
CA TYR A 73 -14.29 9.88 15.76
C TYR A 73 -15.52 9.83 14.85
N THR A 74 -16.35 8.80 14.98
CA THR A 74 -17.81 8.94 14.79
C THR A 74 -18.57 8.33 15.96
N SER A 75 -18.45 8.98 17.12
CA SER A 75 -19.30 8.77 18.29
C SER A 75 -19.03 9.89 19.30
N LEU A 76 -19.51 11.10 19.01
CA LEU A 76 -19.87 12.11 20.01
C LEU A 76 -21.26 12.63 19.68
#